data_AF-A0A3B3ZQ93-F1
#
_entry.id   AF-A0A3B3ZQ93-F1
#
_cell.length_a   1.000
_cell.length_b   1.000
_cell.length_c   1.000
_cell.angle_alpha   90.00
_cell.angle_beta   90.00
_cell.angle_gamma   90.00
#
_symmetry.space_group_name_H-M   'P 1'
#
loop_
_entity.id
_entity.type
_entity.pdbx_description
1 polymer ?
#
loop_
_entity_poly.entity_id
_entity_poly.type
_entity_poly.pdbx_seq_one_letter_code
_entity_poly.pdbx_strand_id
1 'polypeptide(L)'
;FFCLFPSFYLAVGQIAMDCCLEVKNKVVPKEVVVHYFEQVGGQGCDIDATILVTRQGRNLCITPTQPKLNQIKKHVDKLKNHCKKTGYKGGRCNGVKRQ
;
A
#
# COMPACT_ATOMS: atom_id res chain seq x y z
N PHE A 1 -17.45 31.15 -37.74
CA PHE A 1 -15.99 31.14 -37.92
C PHE A 1 -15.38 31.61 -36.60
N PHE A 2 -14.60 30.73 -35.96
CA PHE A 2 -13.76 30.90 -34.75
C PHE A 2 -14.36 30.84 -33.32
N CYS A 3 -14.20 29.63 -32.77
CA CYS A 3 -13.73 29.29 -31.40
C CYS A 3 -14.62 29.68 -30.22
N LEU A 4 -15.62 28.87 -29.83
CA LEU A 4 -15.49 27.68 -28.96
C LEU A 4 -14.58 27.89 -27.73
N PHE A 5 -15.25 28.24 -26.62
CA PHE A 5 -14.98 27.97 -25.20
C PHE A 5 -13.52 27.72 -24.79
N PRO A 6 -12.82 28.72 -24.20
CA PRO A 6 -11.54 28.46 -23.56
C PRO A 6 -11.77 27.55 -22.36
N SER A 7 -11.27 26.32 -22.54
CA SER A 7 -11.13 25.21 -21.61
C SER A 7 -11.07 25.63 -20.15
N PHE A 8 -12.18 25.41 -19.44
CA PHE A 8 -12.17 25.26 -17.99
C PHE A 8 -11.38 23.97 -17.70
N TYR A 9 -10.05 24.08 -17.59
CA TYR A 9 -9.21 23.01 -17.10
C TYR A 9 -9.61 22.76 -15.64
N LEU A 10 -10.57 21.86 -15.43
CA LEU A 10 -10.75 21.19 -14.15
C LEU A 10 -9.50 20.36 -13.94
N ALA A 11 -8.54 20.91 -13.19
CA ALA A 11 -7.54 20.10 -12.51
C ALA A 11 -8.30 19.26 -11.48
N VAL A 12 -8.86 18.14 -11.94
CA VAL A 12 -9.26 17.04 -11.06
C VAL A 12 -7.98 16.64 -10.37
N GLY A 13 -7.82 17.06 -9.12
CA GLY A 13 -6.87 16.45 -8.21
C GLY A 13 -7.25 14.98 -8.16
N GLN A 14 -6.61 14.18 -9.02
CA GLN A 14 -6.71 12.75 -8.97
C GLN A 14 -6.41 12.41 -7.53
N ILE A 15 -7.36 11.80 -6.83
CA ILE A 15 -7.03 10.99 -5.68
C ILE A 15 -5.99 10.03 -6.26
N ALA A 16 -4.71 10.32 -6.04
CA ALA A 16 -3.65 9.53 -6.60
C ALA A 16 -3.88 8.14 -6.03
N MET A 17 -4.43 7.26 -6.85
CA MET A 17 -4.18 5.85 -6.68
C MET A 17 -2.68 5.79 -6.86
N ASP A 18 -1.94 5.73 -5.74
CA ASP A 18 -0.47 5.63 -5.71
C ASP A 18 -0.08 4.29 -6.33
N CYS A 19 -0.34 4.14 -7.62
CA CYS A 19 0.00 2.97 -8.40
C CYS A 19 1.52 2.81 -8.31
N CYS A 20 1.96 1.61 -7.96
CA CYS A 20 3.37 1.28 -8.09
C CYS A 20 3.78 1.38 -9.56
N LEU A 21 4.60 2.37 -9.90
CA LEU A 21 5.24 2.50 -11.22
C LEU A 21 6.51 1.65 -11.31
N GLU A 22 7.20 1.46 -10.18
CA GLU A 22 8.43 0.69 -10.09
C GLU A 22 8.41 -0.21 -8.85
N VAL A 23 8.78 -1.48 -9.02
CA VAL A 23 8.91 -2.45 -7.95
C VAL A 23 10.38 -2.58 -7.55
N LYS A 24 10.67 -2.44 -6.26
CA LYS A 24 12.05 -2.57 -5.76
C LYS A 24 12.21 -3.90 -5.05
N ASN A 25 13.22 -4.67 -5.47
CA ASN A 25 13.65 -5.90 -4.80
C ASN A 25 14.50 -5.57 -3.55
N LYS A 26 14.01 -4.68 -2.69
CA LYS A 26 14.71 -4.33 -1.44
C LYS A 26 14.33 -5.31 -0.34
N VAL A 27 15.31 -5.70 0.47
CA VAL A 27 15.07 -6.50 1.67
C VAL A 27 14.30 -5.65 2.68
N VAL A 28 13.00 -5.91 2.84
CA VAL A 28 12.16 -5.24 3.84
C VAL A 28 12.05 -6.13 5.08
N PRO A 29 12.49 -5.67 6.27
CA PRO A 29 12.31 -6.43 7.49
C PRO A 29 10.82 -6.51 7.84
N LYS A 30 10.36 -7.69 8.27
CA LYS A 30 8.94 -7.93 8.56
C LYS A 30 8.42 -7.13 9.75
N GLU A 31 9.27 -6.81 10.75
CA GLU A 31 8.83 -6.12 11.97
C GLU A 31 8.38 -4.67 11.73
N VAL A 32 8.92 -4.03 10.69
CA VAL A 32 8.58 -2.64 10.36
C VAL A 32 7.31 -2.52 9.56
N VAL A 33 6.75 -3.61 9.04
CA VAL A 33 5.55 -3.62 8.21
C VAL A 33 4.30 -3.80 9.09
N VAL A 34 3.32 -2.92 8.91
CA VAL A 34 2.05 -2.93 9.67
C VAL A 34 0.84 -3.17 8.80
N HIS A 35 0.98 -2.94 7.50
CA HIS A 35 -0.08 -3.18 6.53
C HIS A 35 0.54 -3.61 5.20
N TYR A 36 -0.24 -4.31 4.41
CA TYR A 36 0.05 -4.52 3.00
C TYR A 36 -1.23 -4.38 2.18
N PHE A 37 -1.09 -4.01 0.92
CA PHE A 37 -2.18 -3.96 -0.06
C PHE A 37 -1.71 -4.65 -1.34
N GLU A 38 -2.60 -5.38 -1.98
CA GLU A 38 -2.34 -6.00 -3.28
C GLU A 38 -2.92 -5.08 -4.36
N GLN A 39 -2.07 -4.71 -5.30
CA GLN A 39 -2.43 -3.96 -6.49
C GLN A 39 -2.44 -4.95 -7.65
N VAL A 40 -3.59 -5.07 -8.31
CA VAL A 40 -3.78 -5.89 -9.50
C VAL A 40 -3.66 -5.00 -10.72
N GLY A 41 -2.79 -5.37 -11.65
CA GLY A 41 -2.62 -4.71 -12.94
C GLY A 41 -3.88 -4.79 -13.78
N GLY A 42 -4.12 -3.76 -14.61
CA GLY A 42 -5.27 -3.71 -15.52
C GLY A 42 -6.57 -3.16 -14.91
N GLN A 43 -6.63 -2.94 -13.59
CA GLN A 43 -7.76 -2.25 -12.92
C GLN A 43 -7.48 -0.76 -12.68
N GLY A 44 -6.69 -0.13 -13.56
CA GLY A 44 -6.29 1.28 -13.46
C GLY A 44 -4.81 1.51 -13.10
N CYS A 45 -4.04 0.45 -12.85
CA CYS A 45 -2.57 0.51 -12.75
C CYS A 45 -1.93 -0.46 -13.77
N ASP A 46 -0.75 -0.13 -14.31
CA ASP A 46 -0.12 -0.89 -15.40
C ASP A 46 0.51 -2.22 -14.96
N ILE A 47 0.87 -2.35 -13.68
CA ILE A 47 1.60 -3.52 -13.16
C ILE A 47 0.95 -4.10 -11.90
N ASP A 48 1.13 -5.41 -11.72
CA ASP A 48 0.85 -6.11 -10.47
C ASP A 48 1.94 -5.80 -9.44
N ALA A 49 1.54 -5.36 -8.25
CA ALA A 49 2.46 -5.05 -7.18
C ALA A 49 1.84 -5.33 -5.80
N THR A 50 2.67 -5.62 -4.81
CA THR A 50 2.25 -5.58 -3.41
C THR A 50 2.86 -4.36 -2.74
N ILE A 51 2.01 -3.49 -2.22
CA ILE A 51 2.40 -2.30 -1.47
C ILE A 51 2.51 -2.68 0.00
N LEU A 52 3.70 -2.61 0.57
CA LEU A 52 3.92 -2.74 2.00
C LEU A 52 3.92 -1.37 2.67
N VAL A 53 3.14 -1.22 3.73
CA VAL A 53 3.13 0.00 4.54
C VAL A 53 3.91 -0.25 5.81
N THR A 54 4.92 0.58 6.02
CA THR A 54 5.76 0.55 7.22
C THR A 54 5.13 1.31 8.37
N ARG A 55 5.58 1.05 9.61
CA ARG A 55 5.21 1.80 10.82
C ARG A 55 5.43 3.31 10.68
N GLN A 56 6.39 3.71 9.86
CA GLN A 56 6.73 5.11 9.56
C GLN A 56 5.80 5.76 8.51
N GLY A 57 4.78 5.04 8.02
CA GLY A 57 3.88 5.54 6.98
C GLY A 57 4.50 5.53 5.58
N ARG A 58 5.66 4.90 5.39
CA ARG A 58 6.27 4.75 4.05
C ARG A 58 5.67 3.53 3.34
N ASN A 59 5.33 3.72 2.07
CA ASN A 59 4.83 2.69 1.17
C ASN A 59 5.99 2.13 0.34
N LEU A 60 6.09 0.81 0.26
CA LEU A 60 7.15 0.11 -0.47
C LEU A 60 6.50 -0.84 -1.49
N CYS A 61 6.79 -0.62 -2.77
CA CYS A 61 6.33 -1.46 -3.86
C CYS A 61 7.23 -2.68 -4.05
N ILE A 62 6.65 -3.87 -3.95
CA ILE A 62 7.37 -5.16 -4.07
C ILE A 62 6.69 -6.05 -5.11
N THR A 63 7.49 -6.84 -5.82
CA THR A 63 7.01 -7.87 -6.74
C THR A 63 6.27 -8.99 -6.00
N PRO A 64 5.09 -9.42 -6.50
CA PRO A 64 4.26 -10.43 -5.82
C PRO A 64 4.95 -11.81 -5.71
N THR A 65 5.92 -12.11 -6.58
CA THR A 65 6.58 -13.43 -6.69
C THR A 65 7.66 -13.68 -5.62
N GLN A 66 7.92 -12.75 -4.70
CA GLN A 66 8.99 -12.93 -3.72
C GLN A 66 8.61 -13.91 -2.59
N PRO A 67 9.40 -14.96 -2.30
CA PRO A 67 9.11 -15.90 -1.21
C PRO A 67 9.10 -15.23 0.18
N LYS A 68 9.90 -14.16 0.36
CA LYS A 68 9.90 -13.35 1.60
C LYS A 68 8.59 -12.61 1.82
N LEU A 69 7.84 -12.28 0.77
CA LEU A 69 6.58 -11.53 0.87
C LEU A 69 5.53 -12.31 1.66
N ASN A 70 5.44 -13.63 1.44
CA ASN A 70 4.51 -14.49 2.17
C ASN A 70 4.80 -14.50 3.68
N GLN A 71 6.09 -14.48 4.07
CA GLN A 71 6.48 -14.38 5.48
C GLN A 71 6.07 -13.04 6.10
N ILE A 72 6.19 -11.94 5.34
CA ILE A 72 5.77 -10.60 5.77
C ILE A 72 4.24 -10.57 5.93
N LYS A 73 3.48 -11.03 4.92
CA LYS A 73 2.00 -11.09 4.99
C LYS A 73 1.53 -11.85 6.23
N LYS A 74 2.05 -13.07 6.45
CA LYS A 74 1.76 -13.88 7.65
C LYS A 74 2.11 -13.17 8.96
N HIS A 75 3.19 -12.38 9.00
CA HIS A 75 3.54 -11.61 10.18
C HIS A 75 2.53 -10.49 10.44
N VAL A 76 2.18 -9.73 9.40
CA VAL A 76 1.19 -8.65 9.46
C VAL A 76 -0.17 -9.17 9.88
N ASP A 77 -0.63 -10.31 9.35
CA ASP A 77 -1.90 -10.92 9.72
C ASP A 77 -1.95 -11.32 11.20
N LYS A 78 -0.86 -11.92 11.70
CA LYS A 78 -0.73 -12.23 13.14
C LYS A 78 -0.77 -10.97 13.99
N LEU A 79 -0.10 -9.91 13.55
CA LEU A 79 -0.10 -8.61 14.24
C LEU A 79 -1.50 -8.00 14.25
N LYS A 80 -2.18 -7.94 13.10
CA LYS A 80 -3.56 -7.44 12.97
C LYS A 80 -4.52 -8.23 13.87
N ASN A 81 -4.43 -9.56 13.87
CA ASN A 81 -5.26 -10.41 14.71
C ASN A 81 -5.00 -10.19 16.21
N HIS A 82 -3.74 -10.04 16.61
CA HIS A 82 -3.39 -9.71 17.99
C HIS A 82 -3.97 -8.35 18.39
N CYS A 83 -3.77 -7.32 17.57
CA CYS A 83 -4.30 -5.99 17.84
C CYS A 83 -5.82 -5.95 17.85
N LYS A 84 -6.50 -6.72 16.98
CA LYS A 84 -7.95 -6.86 17.01
C LYS A 84 -8.43 -7.48 18.33
N LYS A 85 -7.74 -8.51 18.83
CA LYS A 85 -8.05 -9.15 20.13
C LYS A 85 -7.78 -8.25 21.33
N THR A 86 -6.71 -7.44 21.31
CA THR A 86 -6.38 -6.53 22.41
C THR A 86 -7.08 -5.17 22.33
N GLY A 87 -7.92 -4.95 21.32
CA GLY A 87 -8.58 -3.65 21.11
C GLY A 87 -7.61 -2.54 20.75
N TYR A 88 -6.54 -2.87 20.03
CA TYR A 88 -5.45 -1.96 19.62
C TYR A 88 -4.72 -1.32 20.80
N LYS A 89 -4.72 -1.98 21.96
CA LYS A 89 -4.01 -1.54 23.16
C LYS A 89 -2.55 -1.99 23.11
N GLY A 90 -1.62 -1.06 23.37
CA GLY A 90 -0.18 -1.30 23.48
C GLY A 90 0.64 -0.83 22.27
N GLY A 91 1.90 -0.42 22.53
CA GLY A 91 2.78 0.19 21.51
C GLY A 91 3.11 -0.70 20.31
N ARG A 92 2.90 -2.03 20.43
CA ARG A 92 3.06 -2.97 19.33
C ARG A 92 2.03 -2.77 18.21
N CYS A 93 0.85 -2.25 18.55
CA CYS A 93 -0.26 -1.96 17.64
C CYS A 93 -0.22 -0.56 17.03
N ASN A 94 0.77 0.26 17.41
CA ASN A 94 0.96 1.59 16.82
C ASN A 94 1.20 1.48 15.31
N GLY A 95 0.43 2.25 14.54
CA GLY A 95 0.51 2.28 13.06
C GLY A 95 -0.29 1.18 12.35
N VAL A 96 -0.90 0.23 13.07
CA VAL A 96 -1.79 -0.77 12.47
C VAL A 96 -3.15 -0.11 12.19
N LYS A 97 -3.55 0.01 10.92
CA LYS A 97 -4.89 0.53 10.59
C LYS A 97 -5.97 -0.37 11.16
N ARG A 98 -7.02 0.25 11.72
CA ARG A 98 -8.25 -0.43 12.11
C ARG A 98 -9.02 -0.79 10.85
N GLN A 99 -9.34 -2.06 10.67
CA GLN A 99 -10.10 -2.59 9.56
C GLN A 99 -11.31 -3.36 10.08
#